data_AF-A0A0C9YXD7-F1
#
_entry.id   AF-A0A0C9YXD7-F1
#
_cell.length_a   1.000
_cell.length_b   1.000
_cell.length_c   1.000
_cell.angle_alpha   90.00
_cell.angle_beta   90.00
_cell.angle_gamma   90.00
#
_symmetry.space_group_name_H-M   'P 1'
#
loop_
_entity.id
_entity.type
_entity.pdbx_description
1 polymer ?
#
loop_
_entity_poly.entity_id
_entity_poly.type
_entity_poly.pdbx_seq_one_letter_code
_entity_poly.pdbx_strand_id
1 'polypeptide(L)' 'KPSIYGETFYDRKCNYSLNCQLVVMTHNLQIVNYGLGHLGSIHDAYAFQATRLAHEHKSVLPAEHWVWADSAYP' A
#
# COMPACT_ATOMS: atom_id res chain seq x y z
N LYS A 1 11.18 12.91 16.55
CA LYS A 1 10.17 13.47 15.62
C LYS A 1 10.82 13.59 14.24
N PRO A 2 10.28 12.95 13.18
CA PRO A 2 10.77 13.12 11.82
C PRO A 2 10.84 14.61 11.46
N SER A 3 11.93 15.04 10.81
CA SER A 3 12.15 16.46 10.45
C SER A 3 11.14 16.98 9.44
N ILE A 4 10.53 16.08 8.66
CA ILE A 4 9.54 16.38 7.63
C ILE A 4 8.27 15.59 7.96
N TYR A 5 7.12 16.28 8.04
CA TYR A 5 5.79 15.71 8.31
C TYR A 5 5.68 14.86 9.58
N GLY A 6 6.52 15.09 10.59
CA GLY A 6 6.55 14.25 11.78
C GLY A 6 5.20 14.12 12.51
N GLU A 7 4.38 15.17 12.53
CA GLU A 7 3.04 15.13 13.14
C GLU A 7 2.03 14.32 12.33
N THR A 8 2.23 14.23 11.02
CA THR A 8 1.38 13.48 10.10
C THR A 8 1.40 11.98 10.41
N PHE A 9 2.53 11.45 10.88
CA PHE A 9 2.70 10.04 11.24
C PHE A 9 2.46 9.76 12.72
N TYR A 10 2.09 10.77 13.49
CA TYR A 10 1.90 10.67 14.93
C TYR A 10 0.44 10.32 15.22
N ASP A 11 0.21 9.09 15.68
CA ASP A 11 -1.12 8.57 15.92
C ASP A 11 -1.76 9.16 17.20
N ARG A 12 -3.05 8.88 17.42
CA ARG A 12 -3.79 9.29 18.63
C ARG A 12 -3.18 8.73 19.93
N LYS A 13 -2.40 7.65 19.85
CA LYS A 13 -1.70 7.02 20.98
C LYS A 13 -0.27 7.57 21.16
N CYS A 14 0.07 8.67 20.48
CA CYS A 14 1.39 9.28 20.55
C CYS A 14 2.53 8.38 20.03
N ASN A 15 2.24 7.49 19.08
CA ASN A 15 3.23 6.66 18.41
C ASN A 15 3.41 7.09 16.96
N TYR A 16 4.65 6.99 16.47
CA TYR A 16 4.91 7.14 15.04
C TYR A 16 4.57 5.83 14.34
N SER A 17 3.58 5.84 13.46
CA SER A 17 3.16 4.68 12.67
C SER A 17 2.92 5.05 11.21
N LEU A 18 3.11 4.09 10.32
CA LEU A 18 2.92 4.25 8.89
C LEU A 18 2.26 2.98 8.34
N ASN A 19 1.16 3.15 7.60
CA ASN A 19 0.57 2.06 6.83
C ASN A 19 1.36 1.89 5.52
N CYS A 20 1.80 0.66 5.25
CA CYS A 20 2.51 0.27 4.05
C CYS A 20 1.82 -0.97 3.46
N GLN A 21 1.44 -0.89 2.19
CA GLN A 21 0.99 -2.04 1.42
C GLN A 21 2.05 -2.37 0.38
N LEU A 22 2.39 -3.65 0.26
CA LEU A 22 3.44 -4.14 -0.60
C LEU A 22 2.92 -5.22 -1.54
N VAL A 23 3.25 -5.12 -2.83
CA VAL A 23 2.96 -6.15 -3.82
C VAL A 23 4.27 -6.80 -4.22
N VAL A 24 4.38 -8.09 -3.93
CA VAL A 24 5.58 -8.90 -4.17
C VAL A 24 5.25 -10.04 -5.11
N MET A 25 6.09 -10.25 -6.10
CA MET A 25 6.05 -11.45 -6.93
C MET A 25 6.66 -12.62 -6.15
N THR A 26 5.85 -13.63 -5.83
CA THR A 26 6.25 -14.74 -4.96
C THR A 26 7.36 -15.61 -5.54
N HIS A 27 7.47 -15.70 -6.87
CA HIS A 27 8.43 -16.57 -7.55
C HIS A 27 9.87 -16.00 -7.57
N ASN A 28 10.04 -14.68 -7.48
CA ASN A 28 11.36 -14.03 -7.52
C ASN A 28 11.58 -12.98 -6.42
N LEU A 29 10.61 -12.83 -5.51
CA LEU A 29 10.61 -11.88 -4.38
C LEU A 29 10.73 -10.41 -4.80
N GLN A 30 10.46 -10.09 -6.07
CA GLN A 30 10.54 -8.73 -6.56
C GLN A 30 9.36 -7.90 -6.07
N ILE A 31 9.65 -6.74 -5.49
CA ILE A 31 8.65 -5.72 -5.17
C ILE A 31 8.27 -5.01 -6.47
N VAL A 32 7.01 -5.14 -6.88
CA VAL A 32 6.51 -4.53 -8.12
C VAL A 32 5.75 -3.23 -7.87
N ASN A 33 5.21 -3.07 -6.67
CA ASN A 33 4.45 -1.87 -6.30
C ASN A 33 4.36 -1.76 -4.78
N TYR A 34 4.21 -0.52 -4.30
CA TYR A 34 3.96 -0.24 -2.89
C TYR A 34 3.06 1.00 -2.73
N GLY A 35 2.30 1.04 -1.65
CA GLY A 35 1.52 2.21 -1.23
C GLY A 35 1.94 2.62 0.19
N LEU A 36 2.21 3.91 0.40
CA LEU A 36 2.57 4.46 1.72
C LEU A 36 1.57 5.53 2.13
N GLY A 37 1.28 5.59 3.44
CA GLY A 37 0.80 6.83 4.05
C GLY A 37 -0.70 7.05 4.02
N HIS A 38 -1.51 6.00 3.89
CA HIS A 38 -2.91 6.12 4.30
C HIS A 38 -2.99 6.27 5.81
N LEU A 39 -3.22 7.51 6.24
CA LEU A 39 -3.37 7.88 7.65
C LEU A 39 -4.74 7.42 8.12
N GLY A 40 -4.77 6.61 9.18
CA GLY A 40 -5.99 6.07 9.77
C GLY A 40 -6.33 4.66 9.28
N SER A 41 -7.42 4.11 9.82
CA SER A 41 -7.93 2.77 9.49
C SER A 41 -8.69 2.80 8.15
N ILE A 42 -8.00 3.16 7.07
CA ILE A 42 -8.52 3.04 5.72
C ILE A 42 -8.55 1.55 5.36
N HIS A 43 -9.68 1.07 4.83
CA HIS A 43 -9.81 -0.32 4.37
C HIS A 43 -8.74 -0.64 3.31
N ASP A 44 -8.17 -1.84 3.38
CA ASP A 44 -7.07 -2.26 2.51
C ASP A 44 -7.39 -2.11 1.01
N ALA A 45 -8.64 -2.30 0.62
CA ALA A 45 -9.12 -2.10 -0.75
C ALA A 45 -8.99 -0.65 -1.22
N TYR A 46 -9.32 0.34 -0.38
CA TYR A 46 -9.17 1.75 -0.73
C TYR A 46 -7.70 2.15 -0.78
N ALA A 47 -6.90 1.56 0.11
CA ALA A 47 -5.47 1.76 0.09
C ALA A 47 -4.81 1.21 -1.18
N PHE A 48 -5.28 0.06 -1.66
CA PHE A 48 -4.85 -0.55 -2.92
C PHE A 48 -5.23 0.31 -4.13
N GLN A 49 -6.45 0.86 -4.16
CA GLN A 49 -6.95 1.70 -5.26
C GLN A 49 -6.09 2.93 -5.51
N ALA A 50 -5.45 3.50 -4.49
CA ALA A 50 -4.58 4.67 -4.67
C ALA A 50 -3.20 4.33 -5.24
N THR A 51 -2.87 3.05 -5.41
CA THR A 51 -1.54 2.64 -5.86
C THR A 51 -1.41 2.66 -7.38
N ARG A 52 -0.18 2.81 -7.88
CA ARG A 52 0.09 2.79 -9.33
C ARG A 52 -0.38 1.51 -9.99
N LEU A 53 -0.28 0.37 -9.29
CA LEU A 53 -0.77 -0.91 -9.79
C LEU A 53 -2.28 -0.89 -10.08
N ALA A 54 -3.10 -0.23 -9.26
CA ALA A 54 -4.54 -0.14 -9.51
C ALA A 54 -4.88 0.71 -10.74
N HIS A 55 -4.11 1.79 -10.97
CA HIS A 55 -4.33 2.69 -12.10
C HIS A 55 -3.68 2.23 -13.41
N GLU A 56 -2.52 1.58 -13.34
CA GLU A 56 -1.67 1.26 -14.48
C GLU A 56 -1.29 -0.24 -14.52
N HIS A 57 -2.21 -1.13 -14.12
CA HIS A 57 -1.93 -2.56 -13.97
C HIS A 57 -1.23 -3.21 -15.18
N LYS A 58 -1.53 -2.77 -16.42
CA LYS A 58 -0.93 -3.30 -17.66
C LYS A 58 0.54 -2.90 -17.88
N SER A 59 0.99 -1.80 -17.28
CA SER A 59 2.39 -1.34 -17.39
C SER A 59 3.26 -1.86 -16.24
N VAL A 60 2.63 -2.19 -15.11
CA VAL A 60 3.30 -2.65 -13.89
C VAL A 60 3.40 -4.17 -13.82
N LEU A 61 2.36 -4.90 -14.25
CA LEU A 61 2.38 -6.36 -14.28
C LEU A 61 2.81 -6.88 -15.65
N PRO A 62 3.68 -7.91 -15.70
CA PRO A 62 3.95 -8.63 -16.93
C PRO A 62 2.68 -9.28 -17.49
N ALA A 63 2.70 -9.61 -18.78
CA ALA A 63 1.62 -10.38 -19.39
C ALA A 63 1.36 -11.67 -18.60
N GLU A 64 0.09 -12.07 -18.51
CA GLU A 64 -0.37 -13.29 -17.81
C GLU A 64 -0.17 -13.29 -16.28
N HIS A 65 0.32 -12.19 -15.70
CA HIS A 65 0.43 -12.03 -14.26
C HIS A 65 -0.78 -11.31 -13.68
N TRP A 66 -1.10 -11.63 -12.43
CA TRP A 66 -2.26 -11.11 -11.72
C TRP A 66 -1.98 -11.11 -10.22
N VAL A 67 -2.76 -10.34 -9.48
CA VAL A 67 -2.55 -10.09 -8.04
C VAL A 67 -3.84 -10.44 -7.30
N TRP A 68 -3.70 -11.11 -6.16
CA TRP A 68 -4.77 -11.26 -5.19
C TRP A 68 -4.68 -10.16 -4.13
N ALA A 69 -5.83 -9.63 -3.74
CA ALA A 69 -5.97 -8.73 -2.61
C ALA A 69 -7.21 -9.10 -1.80
N ASP A 70 -7.19 -8.86 -0.49
CA ASP A 70 -8.38 -8.98 0.35
C ASP A 70 -9.30 -7.78 0.08
N SER A 71 -10.56 -8.03 -0.27
CA SER A 71 -11.55 -6.99 -0.56
C SER A 71 -12.19 -6.39 0.70
N ALA A 72 -11.81 -6.89 1.89
CA ALA A 72 -12.52 -6.70 3.16
C ALA A 72 -13.93 -7.34 3.17
N TYR A 73 -14.49 -7.45 4.38
CA TYR A 73 -15.83 -8.03 4.61
C TYR A 73 -16.95 -7.10 4.07
N PRO A 74 -18.09 -7.65 3.58
CA PRO A 74 -19.23 -6.86 3.11
C PRO A 74 -19.86 -5.96 4.17
#